data_AF-A0A2M6P0D1-F1
#
_entry.id   AF-A0A2M6P0D1-F1
#
_cell.length_a   1.000
_cell.length_b   1.000
_cell.length_c   1.000
_cell.angle_alpha   90.00
_cell.angle_beta   90.00
_cell.angle_gamma   90.00
#
_symmetry.space_group_name_H-M   'P 1'
#
loop_
_entity.id
_entity.type
_entity.pdbx_description
1 polymer ?
#
loop_
_entity_poly.entity_id
_entity_poly.type
_entity_poly.pdbx_seq_one_letter_code
_entity_poly.pdbx_strand_id
1 'polypeptide(L)'
;MFRYLFLAFIFFPSLVFAADVPVRNVHLAVPFSSQAPEGVWWEPWQNACEETSITMIDAFYAGYELPTAVAKDGILKTIRLKESVYGASLDEPADEIVGLINAFFTWEAKVVSSPTVEDMIAEIDAGRPIILPVNGPDLQNRFFQTSQLDYHVVVLSGYDRDAEVFIAQDPGTQFGKEYRYSFKTVLRAMHDFVPHDTQHGAAVAIFTSPVLVATANTDGDNDGLTKQKEIEYGTVLWLADSDGDGYFDGEEVDKGYLPTLNEQTISNGSVIKEPNDPHVYVLSHGYMKQHVLNAASFLRRGFAWSDIVVVSH
;
A
#
# COMPACT_ATOMS: atom_id res chain seq x y z
N MET A 1 -1.61 75.70 30.52
CA MET A 1 -1.04 74.36 30.79
C MET A 1 -1.93 73.34 30.10
N PHE A 2 -1.32 72.43 29.34
CA PHE A 2 -1.88 71.68 28.20
C PHE A 2 -3.19 70.90 28.44
N ARG A 3 -4.14 71.00 27.51
CA ARG A 3 -5.29 70.07 27.35
C ARG A 3 -4.86 68.91 26.44
N TYR A 4 -4.80 67.69 26.97
CA TYR A 4 -4.56 66.48 26.18
C TYR A 4 -5.88 65.96 25.61
N LEU A 5 -5.95 65.83 24.28
CA LEU A 5 -7.03 65.18 23.56
C LEU A 5 -6.65 63.70 23.39
N PHE A 6 -7.35 62.79 24.07
CA PHE A 6 -7.18 61.35 23.88
C PHE A 6 -7.97 60.91 22.64
N LEU A 7 -7.26 60.54 21.58
CA LEU A 7 -7.85 59.88 20.40
C LEU A 7 -7.93 58.37 20.71
N ALA A 8 -9.15 57.83 20.86
CA ALA A 8 -9.37 56.40 20.97
C ALA A 8 -9.37 55.78 19.56
N PHE A 9 -8.31 55.04 19.22
CA PHE A 9 -8.28 54.21 18.02
C PHE A 9 -9.09 52.94 18.27
N ILE A 10 -10.26 52.83 17.64
CA ILE A 10 -11.06 51.61 17.62
C ILE A 10 -10.42 50.68 16.58
N PHE A 11 -9.79 49.61 17.06
CA PHE A 11 -9.21 48.57 16.21
C PHE A 11 -10.33 47.60 15.80
N PHE A 12 -10.80 47.68 14.56
CA PHE A 12 -11.66 46.64 13.99
C PHE A 12 -10.75 45.53 13.46
N PRO A 13 -10.80 44.29 14.01
CA PRO A 13 -10.08 43.18 13.42
C PRO A 13 -10.74 42.82 12.09
N SER A 14 -10.05 43.08 10.99
CA SER A 14 -10.45 42.61 9.67
C SER A 14 -10.37 41.08 9.66
N LEU A 15 -11.52 40.40 9.71
CA LEU A 15 -11.59 38.97 9.42
C LEU A 15 -11.26 38.78 7.94
N VAL A 16 -10.05 38.33 7.63
CA VAL A 16 -9.69 37.91 6.27
C VAL A 16 -10.19 36.48 6.12
N PHE A 17 -11.33 36.31 5.46
CA PHE A 17 -11.71 35.01 4.91
C PHE A 17 -10.81 34.76 3.70
N ALA A 18 -9.84 33.86 3.85
CA ALA A 18 -9.19 33.27 2.68
C ALA A 18 -10.26 32.43 1.97
N ALA A 19 -10.67 32.85 0.78
CA ALA A 19 -11.48 32.00 -0.07
C ALA A 19 -10.56 30.87 -0.55
N ASP A 20 -10.83 29.63 -0.15
CA ASP A 20 -10.16 28.47 -0.72
C ASP A 20 -10.42 28.48 -2.23
N VAL A 21 -9.36 28.68 -3.00
CA VAL A 21 -9.43 28.55 -4.46
C VAL A 21 -9.56 27.04 -4.71
N PRO A 22 -10.66 26.55 -5.30
CA PRO A 22 -10.83 25.13 -5.52
C PRO A 22 -9.69 24.62 -6.41
N VAL A 23 -9.05 23.54 -5.97
CA VAL A 23 -7.98 22.89 -6.73
C VAL A 23 -8.58 22.41 -8.05
N ARG A 24 -8.04 22.93 -9.16
CA ARG A 24 -8.60 22.66 -10.48
C ARG A 24 -8.14 21.34 -11.07
N ASN A 25 -6.90 20.95 -10.77
CA ASN A 25 -6.24 19.77 -11.31
C ASN A 25 -5.33 19.17 -10.23
N VAL A 26 -5.38 17.86 -10.04
CA VAL A 26 -4.48 17.11 -9.15
C VAL A 26 -3.88 15.94 -9.92
N HIS A 27 -2.62 15.65 -9.62
CA HIS A 27 -1.92 14.49 -10.15
C HIS A 27 -1.07 13.86 -9.04
N LEU A 28 -1.43 12.64 -8.67
CA LEU A 28 -0.70 11.78 -7.73
C LEU A 28 0.34 11.01 -8.54
N ALA A 29 1.58 11.00 -8.06
CA ALA A 29 2.70 10.32 -8.72
C ALA A 29 2.67 8.81 -8.49
N VAL A 30 1.55 8.15 -8.80
CA VAL A 30 1.40 6.69 -8.72
C VAL A 30 2.34 6.04 -9.75
N PRO A 31 3.25 5.15 -9.34
CA PRO A 31 4.10 4.39 -10.26
C PRO A 31 3.25 3.58 -11.24
N PHE A 32 3.78 3.34 -12.44
CA PHE A 32 3.05 2.62 -13.49
C PHE A 32 3.70 1.28 -13.81
N SER A 33 2.87 0.24 -13.92
CA SER A 33 3.21 -0.99 -14.64
C SER A 33 2.04 -1.44 -15.51
N SER A 34 2.37 -2.04 -16.65
CA SER A 34 1.45 -2.91 -17.40
C SER A 34 1.22 -4.20 -16.61
N GLN A 35 0.05 -4.81 -16.72
CA GLN A 35 -0.23 -6.16 -16.19
C GLN A 35 0.64 -7.24 -16.84
N ALA A 36 1.23 -6.92 -17.98
CA ALA A 36 2.30 -7.69 -18.61
C ALA A 36 3.61 -6.90 -18.55
N PRO A 37 4.35 -6.90 -17.42
CA PRO A 37 5.54 -6.06 -17.23
C PRO A 37 6.65 -6.31 -18.27
N GLU A 38 6.73 -7.55 -18.76
CA GLU A 38 7.70 -8.00 -19.77
C GLU A 38 7.09 -8.07 -21.19
N GLY A 39 5.87 -7.56 -21.38
CA GLY A 39 5.14 -7.60 -22.67
C GLY A 39 4.58 -8.98 -23.04
N VAL A 40 4.46 -9.86 -22.05
CA VAL A 40 3.94 -11.22 -22.19
C VAL A 40 2.45 -11.24 -21.86
N TRP A 41 1.59 -11.47 -22.86
CA TRP A 41 0.12 -11.41 -22.73
C TRP A 41 -0.52 -12.80 -22.76
N TRP A 42 -0.13 -13.65 -21.82
CA TRP A 42 -0.77 -14.93 -21.49
C TRP A 42 -0.69 -15.16 -19.98
N GLU A 43 -1.41 -16.14 -19.45
CA GLU A 43 -1.51 -16.39 -18.00
C GLU A 43 -0.15 -16.38 -17.27
N PRO A 44 -0.07 -15.81 -16.06
CA PRO A 44 -1.16 -15.18 -15.32
C PRO A 44 -1.41 -13.72 -15.76
N TRP A 45 -0.58 -13.16 -16.64
CA TRP A 45 -0.59 -11.73 -16.99
C TRP A 45 -1.85 -11.27 -17.73
N GLN A 46 -2.62 -12.19 -18.29
CA GLN A 46 -3.81 -11.87 -19.06
C GLN A 46 -4.95 -11.35 -18.18
N ASN A 47 -5.06 -11.81 -16.93
CA ASN A 47 -6.08 -11.39 -15.97
C ASN A 47 -5.41 -11.02 -14.64
N ALA A 48 -4.44 -10.09 -14.73
CA ALA A 48 -3.69 -9.61 -13.58
C ALA A 48 -3.94 -8.11 -13.31
N CYS A 49 -5.09 -7.59 -13.73
CA CYS A 49 -5.35 -6.14 -13.72
C CYS A 49 -5.58 -5.60 -12.31
N GLU A 50 -6.24 -6.39 -11.47
CA GLU A 50 -6.46 -6.20 -10.04
C GLU A 50 -5.13 -6.17 -9.30
N GLU A 51 -4.32 -7.21 -9.46
CA GLU A 51 -3.04 -7.38 -8.77
C GLU A 51 -2.04 -6.31 -9.17
N THR A 52 -2.05 -5.92 -10.45
CA THR A 52 -1.23 -4.80 -10.93
C THR A 52 -1.69 -3.49 -10.33
N SER A 53 -3.00 -3.27 -10.22
CA SER A 53 -3.57 -2.06 -9.60
C SER A 53 -3.22 -1.95 -8.12
N ILE A 54 -3.35 -3.06 -7.37
CA ILE A 54 -2.92 -3.16 -5.97
C ILE A 54 -1.41 -2.89 -5.85
N THR A 55 -0.59 -3.50 -6.71
CA THR A 55 0.87 -3.34 -6.70
C THR A 55 1.30 -1.90 -6.98
N MET A 56 0.62 -1.18 -7.88
CA MET A 56 0.89 0.24 -8.16
C MET A 56 0.57 1.13 -6.96
N ILE A 57 -0.54 0.86 -6.27
CA ILE A 57 -0.93 1.64 -5.08
C ILE A 57 -0.05 1.31 -3.87
N ASP A 58 0.34 0.05 -3.69
CA ASP A 58 1.30 -0.37 -2.66
C ASP A 58 2.64 0.38 -2.83
N ALA A 59 3.14 0.43 -4.06
CA ALA A 59 4.33 1.21 -4.40
C ALA A 59 4.18 2.70 -4.14
N PHE A 60 3.01 3.27 -4.46
CA PHE A 60 2.71 4.68 -4.20
C PHE A 60 2.74 5.00 -2.70
N TYR A 61 2.07 4.20 -1.87
CA TYR A 61 2.02 4.45 -0.43
C TYR A 61 3.33 4.13 0.29
N ALA A 62 4.07 3.11 -0.14
CA ALA A 62 5.39 2.80 0.38
C ALA A 62 6.51 3.71 -0.17
N GLY A 63 6.23 4.49 -1.22
CA GLY A 63 7.15 5.48 -1.77
C GLY A 63 8.32 4.90 -2.58
N TYR A 64 8.14 3.72 -3.19
CA TYR A 64 9.17 3.08 -4.01
C TYR A 64 8.83 3.10 -5.51
N GLU A 65 9.85 3.01 -6.36
CA GLU A 65 9.67 2.93 -7.81
C GLU A 65 9.32 1.53 -8.27
N LEU A 66 8.57 1.41 -9.38
CA LEU A 66 8.06 0.14 -9.89
C LEU A 66 8.71 -0.27 -11.24
N PRO A 67 10.03 -0.55 -11.30
CA PRO A 67 10.65 -1.09 -12.51
C PRO A 67 10.13 -2.51 -12.80
N THR A 68 10.32 -2.98 -14.03
CA THR A 68 9.77 -4.26 -14.52
C THR A 68 9.94 -5.45 -13.57
N ALA A 69 11.14 -5.64 -12.99
CA ALA A 69 11.40 -6.75 -12.08
C ALA A 69 10.59 -6.64 -10.78
N VAL A 70 10.54 -5.45 -10.18
CA VAL A 70 9.78 -5.20 -8.94
C VAL A 70 8.28 -5.30 -9.22
N ALA A 71 7.82 -4.79 -10.36
CA ALA A 71 6.43 -4.94 -10.79
C ALA A 71 6.02 -6.42 -10.92
N LYS A 72 6.85 -7.20 -11.61
CA LYS A 72 6.65 -8.65 -11.80
C LYS A 72 6.55 -9.37 -10.46
N ASP A 73 7.48 -9.10 -9.54
CA ASP A 73 7.51 -9.75 -8.24
C ASP A 73 6.29 -9.36 -7.37
N GLY A 74 5.91 -8.08 -7.39
CA GLY A 74 4.73 -7.57 -6.69
C GLY A 74 3.42 -8.14 -7.20
N ILE A 75 3.24 -8.22 -8.53
CA ILE A 75 2.06 -8.83 -9.16
C ILE A 75 1.98 -10.31 -8.81
N LEU A 76 3.07 -11.07 -8.97
CA LEU A 76 3.08 -12.50 -8.64
C LEU A 76 2.89 -12.76 -7.14
N LYS A 77 3.38 -11.88 -6.27
CA LYS A 77 3.09 -11.93 -4.82
C LYS A 77 1.59 -11.78 -4.59
N THR A 78 0.98 -10.74 -5.17
CA THR A 78 -0.45 -10.47 -4.98
C THR A 78 -1.32 -11.61 -5.52
N ILE A 79 -0.97 -12.20 -6.67
CA ILE A 79 -1.62 -13.41 -7.19
C ILE A 79 -1.55 -14.56 -6.17
N ARG A 80 -0.37 -14.83 -5.59
CA ARG A 80 -0.24 -15.90 -4.59
C ARG A 80 -1.07 -15.65 -3.33
N LEU A 81 -1.14 -14.40 -2.87
CA LEU A 81 -1.96 -14.01 -1.72
C LEU A 81 -3.44 -14.24 -2.03
N LYS A 82 -3.88 -13.79 -3.20
CA LYS A 82 -5.23 -14.01 -3.69
C LYS A 82 -5.58 -15.48 -3.72
N GLU A 83 -4.74 -16.29 -4.37
CA GLU A 83 -4.95 -17.74 -4.48
C GLU A 83 -4.97 -18.44 -3.12
N SER A 84 -4.25 -17.95 -2.12
CA SER A 84 -4.31 -18.50 -0.76
C SER A 84 -5.63 -18.24 -0.03
N VAL A 85 -6.37 -17.18 -0.40
CA VAL A 85 -7.64 -16.81 0.24
C VAL A 85 -8.84 -17.34 -0.54
N TYR A 86 -8.85 -17.11 -1.86
CA TYR A 86 -10.01 -17.36 -2.71
C TYR A 86 -9.83 -18.60 -3.60
N GLY A 87 -8.64 -19.19 -3.65
CA GLY A 87 -8.29 -20.20 -4.63
C GLY A 87 -7.97 -19.60 -6.01
N ALA A 88 -7.78 -20.45 -7.01
CA ALA A 88 -7.49 -19.98 -8.37
C ALA A 88 -8.71 -19.30 -9.00
N SER A 89 -8.57 -18.00 -9.28
CA SER A 89 -9.57 -17.13 -9.91
C SER A 89 -8.89 -16.21 -10.93
N LEU A 90 -9.64 -15.82 -11.97
CA LEU A 90 -9.13 -14.93 -13.02
C LEU A 90 -9.44 -13.45 -12.73
N ASP A 91 -10.62 -13.17 -12.19
CA ASP A 91 -11.12 -11.82 -11.96
C ASP A 91 -11.87 -11.78 -10.63
N GLU A 92 -11.84 -10.63 -9.95
CA GLU A 92 -12.44 -10.47 -8.63
C GLU A 92 -13.43 -9.30 -8.56
N PRO A 93 -14.57 -9.47 -7.87
CA PRO A 93 -15.43 -8.35 -7.50
C PRO A 93 -14.77 -7.44 -6.47
N ALA A 94 -15.28 -6.21 -6.36
CA ALA A 94 -14.67 -5.15 -5.56
C ALA A 94 -14.54 -5.49 -4.07
N ASP A 95 -15.44 -6.30 -3.52
CA ASP A 95 -15.40 -6.74 -2.12
C ASP A 95 -14.27 -7.75 -1.85
N GLU A 96 -13.98 -8.65 -2.79
CA GLU A 96 -12.83 -9.55 -2.73
C GLU A 96 -11.50 -8.80 -2.88
N ILE A 97 -11.42 -7.82 -3.80
CA ILE A 97 -10.25 -6.93 -3.93
C ILE A 97 -10.00 -6.20 -2.59
N VAL A 98 -11.06 -5.62 -2.00
CA VAL A 98 -10.97 -4.91 -0.72
C VAL A 98 -10.60 -5.87 0.43
N GLY A 99 -11.15 -7.09 0.44
CA GLY A 99 -10.81 -8.12 1.41
C GLY A 99 -9.32 -8.45 1.41
N LEU A 100 -8.76 -8.66 0.22
CA LEU A 100 -7.33 -8.94 0.03
C LEU A 100 -6.45 -7.79 0.52
N ILE A 101 -6.76 -6.55 0.11
CA ILE A 101 -6.03 -5.35 0.54
C ILE A 101 -6.05 -5.24 2.07
N ASN A 102 -7.24 -5.35 2.65
CA ASN A 102 -7.43 -5.11 4.08
C ASN A 102 -6.76 -6.18 4.94
N ALA A 103 -6.63 -7.41 4.44
CA ALA A 103 -5.90 -8.48 5.11
C ALA A 103 -4.39 -8.29 5.05
N PHE A 104 -3.80 -8.02 3.88
CA PHE A 104 -2.36 -8.29 3.67
C PHE A 104 -1.51 -7.10 3.23
N PHE A 105 -2.09 -5.91 3.08
CA PHE A 105 -1.36 -4.70 2.68
C PHE A 105 -1.33 -3.68 3.80
N THR A 106 -0.29 -2.84 3.86
CA THR A 106 -0.07 -1.87 4.96
C THR A 106 -1.01 -0.66 4.92
N TRP A 107 -1.92 -0.64 3.96
CA TRP A 107 -2.95 0.36 3.74
C TRP A 107 -4.33 -0.33 3.74
N GLU A 108 -5.41 0.46 3.72
CA GLU A 108 -6.77 -0.07 3.73
C GLU A 108 -7.61 0.48 2.57
N ALA A 109 -8.70 -0.21 2.29
CA ALA A 109 -9.63 0.17 1.23
C ALA A 109 -11.09 -0.10 1.64
N LYS A 110 -12.00 0.56 0.94
CA LYS A 110 -13.44 0.35 1.06
C LYS A 110 -14.13 0.44 -0.29
N VAL A 111 -15.17 -0.37 -0.46
CA VAL A 111 -16.08 -0.25 -1.60
C VAL A 111 -16.99 0.95 -1.39
N VAL A 112 -17.13 1.79 -2.40
CA VAL A 112 -18.06 2.93 -2.45
C VAL A 112 -19.04 2.69 -3.59
N SER A 113 -20.33 2.64 -3.27
CA SER A 113 -21.39 2.43 -4.24
C SER A 113 -21.78 3.73 -4.93
N SER A 114 -21.83 3.69 -6.27
CA SER A 114 -22.26 4.77 -7.15
C SER A 114 -21.64 6.14 -6.82
N PRO A 115 -20.31 6.24 -6.65
CA PRO A 115 -19.65 7.51 -6.34
C PRO A 115 -19.84 8.50 -7.49
N THR A 116 -20.04 9.77 -7.14
CA THR A 116 -20.07 10.86 -8.12
C THR A 116 -18.67 11.28 -8.53
N VAL A 117 -18.56 12.10 -9.59
CA VAL A 117 -17.28 12.74 -9.97
C VAL A 117 -16.69 13.52 -8.79
N GLU A 118 -17.53 14.19 -8.02
CA GLU A 118 -17.08 15.00 -6.89
C GLU A 118 -16.58 14.14 -5.72
N ASP A 119 -17.19 12.97 -5.48
CA ASP A 119 -16.69 12.02 -4.47
C ASP A 119 -15.30 11.49 -4.87
N MET A 120 -15.11 11.14 -6.15
CA MET A 120 -13.82 10.66 -6.66
C MET A 120 -12.77 11.77 -6.67
N ILE A 121 -13.13 13.01 -7.00
CA ILE A 121 -12.21 14.15 -6.91
C ILE A 121 -11.81 14.40 -5.45
N ALA A 122 -12.75 14.40 -4.52
CA ALA A 122 -12.46 14.62 -3.10
C ALA A 122 -11.49 13.56 -2.54
N GLU A 123 -11.58 12.32 -3.01
CA GLU A 123 -10.66 11.25 -2.65
C GLU A 123 -9.24 11.52 -3.17
N ILE A 124 -9.12 11.90 -4.45
CA ILE A 124 -7.84 12.25 -5.09
C ILE A 124 -7.22 13.51 -4.46
N ASP A 125 -8.03 14.52 -4.15
CA ASP A 125 -7.62 15.75 -3.45
C ASP A 125 -7.02 15.45 -2.08
N ALA A 126 -7.50 14.38 -1.44
CA ALA A 126 -6.97 13.91 -0.17
C ALA A 126 -5.70 13.05 -0.31
N GLY A 127 -5.11 12.99 -1.51
CA GLY A 127 -3.86 12.30 -1.80
C GLY A 127 -4.02 10.79 -2.00
N ARG A 128 -5.24 10.31 -2.25
CA ARG A 128 -5.56 8.88 -2.25
C ARG A 128 -6.00 8.42 -3.65
N PRO A 129 -5.25 7.54 -4.33
CA PRO A 129 -5.68 6.97 -5.61
C PRO A 129 -6.88 6.05 -5.42
N ILE A 130 -7.63 5.85 -6.50
CA ILE A 130 -8.85 5.03 -6.53
C ILE A 130 -8.60 3.83 -7.42
N ILE A 131 -8.94 2.63 -6.94
CA ILE A 131 -9.05 1.44 -7.81
C ILE A 131 -10.48 1.44 -8.38
N LEU A 132 -10.59 1.29 -9.70
CA LEU A 132 -11.86 1.39 -10.40
C LEU A 132 -12.10 0.12 -11.24
N PRO A 133 -12.94 -0.80 -10.73
CA PRO A 133 -13.57 -1.85 -11.53
C PRO A 133 -14.37 -1.26 -12.68
N VAL A 134 -14.19 -1.80 -13.89
CA VAL A 134 -14.89 -1.31 -15.08
C VAL A 134 -15.33 -2.42 -16.03
N ASN A 135 -16.42 -2.17 -16.74
CA ASN A 135 -16.73 -2.85 -18.00
C ASN A 135 -15.73 -2.38 -19.07
N GLY A 136 -14.79 -3.26 -19.44
CA GLY A 136 -13.66 -2.94 -20.32
C GLY A 136 -14.04 -2.28 -21.65
N PRO A 137 -15.07 -2.74 -22.38
CA PRO A 137 -15.44 -2.16 -23.68
C PRO A 137 -15.91 -0.70 -23.58
N ASP A 138 -16.49 -0.30 -22.45
CA ASP A 138 -17.03 1.04 -22.24
C ASP A 138 -15.96 2.10 -21.97
N LEU A 139 -14.71 1.71 -21.67
CA LEU A 139 -13.57 2.62 -21.63
C LEU A 139 -13.24 3.21 -23.00
N GLN A 140 -13.53 2.48 -24.08
CA GLN A 140 -13.22 2.89 -25.45
C GLN A 140 -11.74 3.26 -25.65
N ASN A 141 -10.83 2.61 -24.93
CA ASN A 141 -9.41 2.86 -25.05
C ASN A 141 -8.90 2.38 -26.42
N ARG A 142 -8.35 3.30 -27.21
CA ARG A 142 -7.80 3.04 -28.55
C ARG A 142 -6.69 1.98 -28.62
N PHE A 143 -6.08 1.64 -27.49
CA PHE A 143 -5.01 0.63 -27.41
C PHE A 143 -5.51 -0.76 -27.04
N PHE A 144 -6.80 -0.90 -26.69
CA PHE A 144 -7.38 -2.19 -26.35
C PHE A 144 -7.84 -2.94 -27.59
N GLN A 145 -7.71 -4.25 -27.53
CA GLN A 145 -8.47 -5.16 -28.37
C GLN A 145 -9.77 -5.47 -27.61
N THR A 146 -10.75 -4.56 -27.69
CA THR A 146 -11.96 -4.57 -26.84
C THR A 146 -12.81 -5.83 -26.94
N SER A 147 -12.60 -6.68 -27.94
CA SER A 147 -13.24 -8.00 -28.04
C SER A 147 -12.67 -9.06 -27.08
N GLN A 148 -11.69 -8.69 -26.23
CA GLN A 148 -11.00 -9.59 -25.32
C GLN A 148 -10.96 -9.08 -23.86
N LEU A 149 -11.64 -7.97 -23.57
CA LEU A 149 -11.65 -7.33 -22.25
C LEU A 149 -13.09 -7.05 -21.85
N ASP A 150 -13.75 -8.03 -21.25
CA ASP A 150 -15.12 -7.88 -20.73
C ASP A 150 -15.10 -7.13 -19.38
N TYR A 151 -14.17 -7.46 -18.50
CA TYR A 151 -13.88 -6.79 -17.24
C TYR A 151 -12.44 -6.25 -17.24
N HIS A 152 -12.22 -5.17 -16.49
CA HIS A 152 -10.89 -4.59 -16.31
C HIS A 152 -10.85 -3.76 -15.03
N VAL A 153 -9.64 -3.46 -14.55
CA VAL A 153 -9.41 -2.58 -13.40
C VAL A 153 -8.37 -1.53 -13.76
N VAL A 154 -8.67 -0.27 -13.42
CA VAL A 154 -7.77 0.88 -13.62
C VAL A 154 -7.55 1.63 -12.32
N VAL A 155 -6.41 2.31 -12.18
CA VAL A 155 -6.15 3.19 -11.03
C VAL A 155 -6.35 4.65 -11.44
N LEU A 156 -7.30 5.36 -10.84
CA LEU A 156 -7.40 6.81 -11.00
C LEU A 156 -6.38 7.48 -10.07
N SER A 157 -5.50 8.29 -10.67
CA SER A 157 -4.37 8.95 -9.98
C SER A 157 -4.43 10.47 -10.10
N GLY A 158 -5.42 11.03 -10.79
CA GLY A 158 -5.53 12.47 -10.96
C GLY A 158 -6.77 12.88 -11.72
N TYR A 159 -6.94 14.18 -11.88
CA TYR A 159 -8.02 14.76 -12.68
C TYR A 159 -7.62 16.13 -13.24
N ASP A 160 -8.34 16.53 -14.28
CA ASP A 160 -8.29 17.85 -14.89
C ASP A 160 -9.72 18.34 -15.12
N ARG A 161 -10.17 19.32 -14.31
CA ARG A 161 -11.57 19.81 -14.37
C ARG A 161 -11.83 20.62 -15.64
N ASP A 162 -10.83 21.34 -16.13
CA ASP A 162 -11.01 22.18 -17.33
C ASP A 162 -11.18 21.30 -18.58
N ALA A 163 -10.50 20.15 -18.61
CA ALA A 163 -10.63 19.16 -19.68
C ALA A 163 -11.72 18.09 -19.41
N GLU A 164 -12.34 18.09 -18.23
CA GLU A 164 -13.31 17.07 -17.77
C GLU A 164 -12.80 15.62 -17.89
N VAL A 165 -11.55 15.38 -17.48
CA VAL A 165 -10.92 14.06 -17.53
C VAL A 165 -10.36 13.61 -16.18
N PHE A 166 -10.42 12.31 -15.93
CA PHE A 166 -9.56 11.63 -14.97
C PHE A 166 -8.24 11.23 -15.65
N ILE A 167 -7.17 11.19 -14.85
CA ILE A 167 -5.86 10.66 -15.21
C ILE A 167 -5.74 9.27 -14.55
N ALA A 168 -5.46 8.25 -15.34
CA ALA A 168 -5.44 6.86 -14.92
C ALA A 168 -4.08 6.20 -15.17
N GLN A 169 -3.71 5.28 -14.29
CA GLN A 169 -2.71 4.24 -14.57
C GLN A 169 -3.50 3.00 -15.01
N ASP A 170 -3.47 2.73 -16.31
CA ASP A 170 -4.24 1.65 -16.92
C ASP A 170 -3.35 0.44 -17.22
N PRO A 171 -3.42 -0.64 -16.42
CA PRO A 171 -2.51 -1.77 -16.56
C PRO A 171 -2.78 -2.61 -17.82
N GLY A 172 -3.92 -2.44 -18.49
CA GLY A 172 -4.35 -3.23 -19.65
C GLY A 172 -3.56 -2.95 -20.93
N THR A 173 -2.59 -2.04 -20.88
CA THR A 173 -1.73 -1.73 -22.02
C THR A 173 -0.42 -1.07 -21.58
N GLN A 174 0.66 -1.30 -22.32
CA GLN A 174 1.94 -0.59 -22.10
C GLN A 174 1.85 0.94 -22.28
N PHE A 175 0.78 1.44 -22.90
CA PHE A 175 0.51 2.86 -23.12
C PHE A 175 -0.44 3.47 -22.07
N GLY A 176 -0.70 2.75 -20.98
CA GLY A 176 -1.72 3.11 -20.00
C GLY A 176 -1.25 4.10 -18.93
N LYS A 177 0.03 4.48 -18.93
CA LYS A 177 0.57 5.47 -18.00
C LYS A 177 -0.09 6.83 -18.22
N GLU A 178 -0.68 7.38 -17.16
CA GLU A 178 -1.33 8.70 -17.14
C GLU A 178 -2.36 8.87 -18.28
N TYR A 179 -3.04 7.79 -18.65
CA TYR A 179 -4.05 7.80 -19.69
C TYR A 179 -5.23 8.67 -19.26
N ARG A 180 -5.84 9.40 -20.21
CA ARG A 180 -6.91 10.34 -19.92
C ARG A 180 -8.26 9.80 -20.37
N TYR A 181 -9.17 9.62 -19.41
CA TYR A 181 -10.56 9.25 -19.65
C TYR A 181 -11.48 10.39 -19.28
N SER A 182 -12.47 10.69 -20.12
CA SER A 182 -13.48 11.69 -19.75
C SER A 182 -14.25 11.26 -18.49
N PHE A 183 -14.70 12.21 -17.68
CA PHE A 183 -15.55 11.93 -16.53
C PHE A 183 -16.76 11.07 -16.92
N LYS A 184 -17.37 11.38 -18.06
CA LYS A 184 -18.48 10.61 -18.63
C LYS A 184 -18.09 9.18 -18.99
N THR A 185 -16.90 8.97 -19.55
CA THR A 185 -16.38 7.63 -19.89
C THR A 185 -16.22 6.80 -18.62
N VAL A 186 -15.59 7.37 -17.59
CA VAL A 186 -15.39 6.71 -16.29
C VAL A 186 -16.73 6.33 -15.65
N LEU A 187 -17.67 7.28 -15.53
CA LEU A 187 -18.98 6.99 -14.95
C LEU A 187 -19.78 5.94 -15.72
N ARG A 188 -19.64 5.89 -17.05
CA ARG A 188 -20.31 4.87 -17.87
C ARG A 188 -19.66 3.50 -17.70
N ALA A 189 -18.33 3.44 -17.65
CA ALA A 189 -17.61 2.18 -17.61
C ALA A 189 -17.57 1.56 -16.20
N MET A 190 -17.76 2.36 -15.14
CA MET A 190 -17.69 1.94 -13.75
C MET A 190 -18.74 0.88 -13.42
N HIS A 191 -18.29 -0.37 -13.32
CA HIS A 191 -19.11 -1.53 -13.04
C HIS A 191 -18.28 -2.58 -12.30
N ASP A 192 -18.85 -3.13 -11.24
CA ASP A 192 -18.29 -4.26 -10.51
C ASP A 192 -18.27 -5.52 -11.38
N PHE A 193 -17.36 -6.43 -11.06
CA PHE A 193 -17.27 -7.70 -11.75
C PHE A 193 -18.53 -8.52 -11.55
N VAL A 194 -19.14 -8.93 -12.66
CA VAL A 194 -20.18 -9.95 -12.68
C VAL A 194 -19.81 -10.91 -13.80
N PRO A 195 -19.54 -12.20 -13.50
CA PRO A 195 -19.13 -13.16 -14.53
C PRO A 195 -20.06 -13.16 -15.74
N HIS A 196 -19.49 -12.83 -16.92
CA HIS A 196 -20.19 -12.71 -18.21
C HIS A 196 -21.29 -11.63 -18.30
N ASP A 197 -21.42 -10.74 -17.32
CA ASP A 197 -22.44 -9.69 -17.30
C ASP A 197 -21.99 -8.38 -16.62
N THR A 198 -20.68 -8.12 -16.61
CA THR A 198 -20.06 -6.93 -15.99
C THR A 198 -20.75 -5.62 -16.39
N GLN A 199 -21.22 -5.47 -17.63
CA GLN A 199 -21.97 -4.26 -18.07
C GLN A 199 -23.24 -3.94 -17.22
N HIS A 200 -23.78 -4.92 -16.48
CA HIS A 200 -24.91 -4.73 -15.56
C HIS A 200 -24.49 -4.86 -14.08
N GLY A 201 -23.20 -5.01 -13.81
CA GLY A 201 -22.63 -4.96 -12.47
C GLY A 201 -22.94 -3.64 -11.77
N ALA A 202 -22.92 -3.66 -10.43
CA ALA A 202 -23.16 -2.45 -9.65
C ALA A 202 -22.08 -1.40 -9.95
N ALA A 203 -22.45 -0.14 -10.10
CA ALA A 203 -21.45 0.92 -10.25
C ALA A 203 -20.74 1.11 -8.91
N VAL A 204 -19.46 0.74 -8.81
CA VAL A 204 -18.65 0.82 -7.58
C VAL A 204 -17.25 1.36 -7.89
N ALA A 205 -16.66 2.01 -6.91
CA ALA A 205 -15.21 2.29 -6.89
C ALA A 205 -14.63 1.88 -5.54
N ILE A 206 -13.32 1.65 -5.52
CA ILE A 206 -12.59 1.26 -4.32
C ILE A 206 -11.74 2.47 -3.88
N PHE A 207 -12.13 3.07 -2.77
CA PHE A 207 -11.40 4.19 -2.17
C PHE A 207 -10.33 3.62 -1.24
N THR A 208 -9.09 4.10 -1.39
CA THR A 208 -7.92 3.58 -0.68
C THR A 208 -7.45 4.56 0.39
N SER A 209 -6.72 4.11 1.40
CA SER A 209 -6.20 4.95 2.48
C SER A 209 -4.89 4.42 3.06
N PRO A 210 -3.84 5.25 3.16
CA PRO A 210 -2.61 4.85 3.86
C PRO A 210 -2.78 4.85 5.39
N VAL A 211 -3.90 5.39 5.90
CA VAL A 211 -4.20 5.41 7.33
C VAL A 211 -5.13 4.26 7.66
N LEU A 212 -4.71 3.41 8.59
CA LEU A 212 -5.49 2.29 9.09
C LEU A 212 -6.48 2.79 10.17
N VAL A 213 -7.75 2.89 9.83
CA VAL A 213 -8.82 3.24 10.77
C VAL A 213 -9.70 2.02 11.05
N ALA A 214 -10.11 1.30 10.01
CA ALA A 214 -11.00 0.17 10.13
C ALA A 214 -10.25 -1.15 10.36
N THR A 215 -9.06 -1.29 9.79
CA THR A 215 -8.33 -2.57 9.70
C THR A 215 -7.17 -2.69 10.68
N ALA A 216 -6.91 -1.68 11.52
CA ALA A 216 -5.75 -1.68 12.42
C ALA A 216 -5.68 -2.92 13.36
N ASN A 217 -6.85 -3.44 13.77
CA ASN A 217 -6.95 -4.58 14.70
C ASN A 217 -7.31 -5.91 14.01
N THR A 218 -7.27 -5.99 12.67
CA THR A 218 -7.42 -7.28 11.98
C THR A 218 -6.12 -8.07 12.10
N ASP A 219 -6.19 -9.38 11.87
CA ASP A 219 -5.07 -10.32 11.91
C ASP A 219 -5.25 -11.23 10.69
N GLY A 220 -4.43 -11.00 9.67
CA GLY A 220 -4.65 -11.53 8.31
C GLY A 220 -4.32 -13.01 8.20
N ASP A 221 -3.23 -13.44 8.83
CA ASP A 221 -2.72 -14.80 8.83
C ASP A 221 -3.11 -15.60 10.08
N ASN A 222 -3.77 -14.97 11.06
CA ASN A 222 -4.34 -15.56 12.27
C ASN A 222 -3.27 -16.13 13.22
N ASP A 223 -2.15 -15.43 13.33
CA ASP A 223 -1.02 -15.81 14.17
C ASP A 223 -1.10 -15.22 15.60
N GLY A 224 -2.05 -14.30 15.83
CA GLY A 224 -2.27 -13.60 17.10
C GLY A 224 -1.69 -12.18 17.16
N LEU A 225 -1.06 -11.69 16.09
CA LEU A 225 -0.53 -10.33 15.96
C LEU A 225 -1.45 -9.48 15.07
N THR A 226 -1.95 -8.37 15.60
CA THR A 226 -2.79 -7.46 14.81
C THR A 226 -1.96 -6.74 13.75
N LYS A 227 -2.54 -6.46 12.58
CA LYS A 227 -1.99 -5.67 11.48
C LYS A 227 -1.22 -4.42 11.90
N GLN A 228 -1.76 -3.62 12.83
CA GLN A 228 -1.05 -2.43 13.32
C GLN A 228 0.26 -2.78 14.02
N LYS A 229 0.27 -3.84 14.84
CA LYS A 229 1.46 -4.34 15.51
C LYS A 229 2.42 -4.98 14.54
N GLU A 230 1.94 -5.74 13.57
CA GLU A 230 2.80 -6.32 12.54
C GLU A 230 3.61 -5.25 11.81
N ILE A 231 2.96 -4.14 11.44
CA ILE A 231 3.63 -2.96 10.85
C ILE A 231 4.63 -2.32 11.83
N GLU A 232 4.31 -2.27 13.13
CA GLU A 232 5.20 -1.72 14.17
C GLU A 232 6.45 -2.58 14.39
N TYR A 233 6.28 -3.91 14.40
CA TYR A 233 7.37 -4.87 14.57
C TYR A 233 8.11 -5.17 13.27
N GLY A 234 7.56 -4.80 12.12
CA GLY A 234 8.13 -5.06 10.80
C GLY A 234 7.97 -6.51 10.35
N THR A 235 6.95 -7.21 10.86
CA THR A 235 6.58 -8.56 10.45
C THR A 235 5.81 -8.54 9.13
N VAL A 236 5.52 -9.72 8.60
CA VAL A 236 4.94 -9.93 7.29
C VAL A 236 3.46 -10.28 7.44
N LEU A 237 2.58 -9.33 7.07
CA LEU A 237 1.10 -9.39 7.17
C LEU A 237 0.39 -10.67 6.68
N TRP A 238 1.08 -11.54 5.94
CA TRP A 238 0.54 -12.74 5.31
C TRP A 238 1.31 -14.02 5.67
N LEU A 239 2.26 -13.94 6.60
CA LEU A 239 3.09 -15.06 7.06
C LEU A 239 3.10 -15.07 8.57
N ALA A 240 2.43 -16.06 9.14
CA ALA A 240 2.31 -16.23 10.59
C ALA A 240 3.66 -16.37 11.33
N ASP A 241 4.73 -16.71 10.60
CA ASP A 241 6.10 -16.84 11.09
C ASP A 241 7.01 -16.10 10.10
N SER A 242 7.35 -14.86 10.42
CA SER A 242 8.01 -13.93 9.51
C SER A 242 9.48 -14.25 9.27
N ASP A 243 10.15 -14.86 10.24
CA ASP A 243 11.57 -15.20 10.17
C ASP A 243 11.85 -16.69 9.92
N GLY A 244 10.80 -17.52 9.92
CA GLY A 244 10.80 -18.92 9.58
C GLY A 244 11.49 -19.81 10.61
N ASP A 245 11.49 -19.43 11.89
CA ASP A 245 12.12 -20.21 12.96
C ASP A 245 11.22 -21.26 13.63
N GLY A 246 9.93 -21.24 13.27
CA GLY A 246 8.90 -22.16 13.73
C GLY A 246 8.01 -21.63 14.85
N TYR A 247 8.15 -20.38 15.28
CA TYR A 247 7.24 -19.69 16.19
C TYR A 247 6.40 -18.65 15.44
N PHE A 248 5.18 -18.40 15.95
CA PHE A 248 4.34 -17.37 15.35
C PHE A 248 4.71 -15.97 15.86
N ASP A 249 4.61 -14.95 15.01
CA ASP A 249 5.02 -13.59 15.36
C ASP A 249 4.24 -13.08 16.60
N GLY A 250 2.93 -13.38 16.64
CA GLY A 250 2.06 -13.08 17.78
C GLY A 250 2.49 -13.77 19.08
N GLU A 251 2.94 -15.03 19.01
CA GLU A 251 3.45 -15.79 20.16
C GLU A 251 4.78 -15.21 20.66
N GLU A 252 5.65 -14.82 19.74
CA GLU A 252 6.94 -14.23 20.06
C GLU A 252 6.77 -12.87 20.74
N VAL A 253 5.93 -11.99 20.18
CA VAL A 253 5.65 -10.67 20.77
C VAL A 253 5.03 -10.80 22.17
N ASP A 254 4.09 -11.73 22.39
CA ASP A 254 3.48 -11.95 23.71
C ASP A 254 4.52 -12.41 24.75
N LYS A 255 5.52 -13.17 24.33
CA LYS A 255 6.60 -13.68 25.18
C LYS A 255 7.83 -12.75 25.27
N GLY A 256 7.86 -11.67 24.49
CA GLY A 256 8.96 -10.71 24.46
C GLY A 256 10.14 -11.10 23.56
N TYR A 257 9.92 -12.01 22.60
CA TYR A 257 10.84 -12.35 21.53
C TYR A 257 10.70 -11.40 20.32
N LEU A 258 11.68 -11.42 19.42
CA LEU A 258 11.73 -10.61 18.20
C LEU A 258 11.21 -11.43 17.01
N PRO A 259 10.01 -11.11 16.49
CA PRO A 259 9.35 -11.91 15.43
C PRO A 259 9.98 -11.77 14.03
N THR A 260 11.15 -11.15 13.93
CA THR A 260 11.80 -10.86 12.65
C THR A 260 13.24 -11.35 12.64
N LEU A 261 13.62 -12.17 13.61
CA LEU A 261 14.98 -12.65 13.78
C LEU A 261 15.03 -14.08 14.30
N ASN A 262 15.28 -15.01 13.38
CA ASN A 262 15.57 -16.40 13.71
C ASN A 262 16.91 -16.51 14.44
N GLU A 263 16.86 -16.54 15.78
CA GLU A 263 18.05 -16.57 16.63
C GLU A 263 18.87 -17.86 16.46
N GLN A 264 18.26 -18.95 15.97
CA GLN A 264 18.93 -20.23 15.74
C GLN A 264 19.95 -20.17 14.60
N THR A 265 19.86 -19.15 13.73
CA THR A 265 20.82 -18.92 12.64
C THR A 265 22.04 -18.09 13.07
N ILE A 266 22.01 -17.49 14.26
CA ILE A 266 23.09 -16.63 14.74
C ILE A 266 24.33 -17.47 15.06
N SER A 267 25.41 -17.18 14.35
CA SER A 267 26.65 -17.94 14.46
C SER A 267 27.39 -17.67 15.78
N ASN A 268 28.09 -18.69 16.30
CA ASN A 268 29.05 -18.51 17.39
C ASN A 268 30.09 -17.44 17.01
N GLY A 269 30.37 -16.53 17.95
CA GLY A 269 31.27 -15.40 17.75
C GLY A 269 30.55 -14.11 17.36
N SER A 270 29.26 -14.15 17.04
CA SER A 270 28.44 -12.96 16.75
C SER A 270 28.36 -12.06 17.97
N VAL A 271 28.30 -10.76 17.74
CA VAL A 271 28.09 -9.77 18.80
C VAL A 271 26.63 -9.39 18.82
N ILE A 272 26.01 -9.48 19.99
CA ILE A 272 24.58 -9.30 20.17
C ILE A 272 24.27 -8.29 21.28
N LYS A 273 23.09 -7.68 21.23
CA LYS A 273 22.52 -6.90 22.34
C LYS A 273 21.01 -7.04 22.37
N GLU A 274 20.38 -6.76 23.50
CA GLU A 274 18.93 -6.64 23.54
C GLU A 274 18.49 -5.22 23.15
N PRO A 275 17.24 -5.00 22.69
CA PRO A 275 16.78 -3.67 22.28
C PRO A 275 16.95 -2.62 23.38
N ASN A 276 16.58 -2.97 24.62
CA ASN A 276 16.55 -2.09 25.78
C ASN A 276 17.70 -2.32 26.78
N ASP A 277 18.62 -3.23 26.50
CA ASP A 277 19.84 -3.43 27.28
C ASP A 277 21.02 -2.73 26.58
N PRO A 278 21.71 -1.75 27.22
CA PRO A 278 22.91 -1.16 26.66
C PRO A 278 24.12 -2.12 26.65
N HIS A 279 24.06 -3.26 27.34
CA HIS A 279 25.15 -4.24 27.36
C HIS A 279 25.24 -5.00 26.05
N VAL A 280 26.48 -5.33 25.67
CA VAL A 280 26.80 -6.03 24.43
C VAL A 280 27.47 -7.35 24.79
N TYR A 281 27.07 -8.45 24.16
CA TYR A 281 27.56 -9.80 24.44
C TYR A 281 28.16 -10.43 23.19
N VAL A 282 29.17 -11.28 23.35
CA VAL A 282 29.63 -12.19 22.29
C VAL A 282 28.99 -13.54 22.52
N LEU A 283 28.30 -14.05 21.51
CA LEU A 283 27.72 -15.39 21.53
C LEU A 283 28.85 -16.42 21.48
N SER A 284 28.86 -17.36 22.41
CA SER A 284 29.86 -18.44 22.46
C SER A 284 29.20 -19.81 22.36
N HIS A 285 30.02 -20.84 22.15
CA HIS A 285 29.57 -22.21 21.90
C HIS A 285 28.46 -22.65 22.88
N GLY A 286 27.34 -23.13 22.35
CA GLY A 286 26.16 -23.48 23.14
C GLY A 286 25.29 -22.28 23.54
N TYR A 287 25.30 -21.21 22.75
CA TYR A 287 24.49 -19.99 22.94
C TYR A 287 24.77 -19.23 24.25
N MET A 288 25.96 -19.39 24.83
CA MET A 288 26.33 -18.66 26.04
C MET A 288 26.72 -17.21 25.73
N LYS A 289 26.06 -16.25 26.40
CA LYS A 289 26.31 -14.80 26.28
C LYS A 289 27.56 -14.39 27.08
N GLN A 290 28.60 -13.86 26.43
CA GLN A 290 29.80 -13.31 27.10
C GLN A 290 29.83 -11.78 27.06
N HIS A 291 29.62 -11.12 28.20
CA HIS A 291 29.55 -9.66 28.26
C HIS A 291 30.85 -8.95 27.83
N VAL A 292 30.71 -7.93 26.98
CA VAL A 292 31.78 -7.03 26.54
C VAL A 292 31.82 -5.80 27.45
N LEU A 293 32.85 -5.73 28.30
CA LEU A 293 32.94 -4.77 29.40
C LEU A 293 32.90 -3.29 29.01
N ASN A 294 33.38 -2.92 27.81
CA ASN A 294 33.40 -1.54 27.31
C ASN A 294 33.80 -1.44 25.83
N ALA A 295 33.56 -0.27 25.24
CA ALA A 295 33.93 0.09 23.86
C ALA A 295 35.39 -0.20 23.50
N ALA A 296 36.34 0.05 24.41
CA ALA A 296 37.74 -0.21 24.12
C ALA A 296 38.03 -1.71 24.01
N SER A 297 37.38 -2.55 24.81
CA SER A 297 37.45 -4.01 24.67
C SER A 297 36.77 -4.51 23.39
N PHE A 298 35.65 -3.89 23.00
CA PHE A 298 34.93 -4.21 21.78
C PHE A 298 35.82 -3.99 20.53
N LEU A 299 36.37 -2.78 20.39
CA LEU A 299 37.23 -2.41 19.26
C LEU A 299 38.55 -3.22 19.23
N ARG A 300 39.16 -3.50 20.39
CA ARG A 300 40.39 -4.33 20.46
C ARG A 300 40.17 -5.77 20.01
N ARG A 301 38.94 -6.29 20.12
CA ARG A 301 38.57 -7.62 19.61
C ARG A 301 38.30 -7.62 18.10
N GLY A 302 38.38 -6.46 17.45
CA GLY A 302 38.22 -6.31 16.00
C GLY A 302 36.78 -6.10 15.53
N PHE A 303 35.82 -5.97 16.45
CA PHE A 303 34.42 -5.74 16.11
C PHE A 303 34.16 -4.27 15.72
N ALA A 304 33.26 -4.08 14.77
CA ALA A 304 32.65 -2.80 14.42
C ALA A 304 31.25 -2.70 15.01
N TRP A 305 30.78 -1.49 15.34
CA TRP A 305 29.45 -1.29 15.94
C TRP A 305 28.31 -1.78 15.03
N SER A 306 28.55 -1.84 13.72
CA SER A 306 27.66 -2.43 12.72
C SER A 306 27.53 -3.95 12.83
N ASP A 307 28.43 -4.63 13.55
CA ASP A 307 28.41 -6.08 13.72
C ASP A 307 27.44 -6.52 14.82
N ILE A 308 26.84 -5.57 15.55
CA ILE A 308 25.91 -5.86 16.64
C ILE A 308 24.56 -6.26 16.06
N VAL A 309 24.16 -7.49 16.32
CA VAL A 309 22.81 -8.00 16.05
C VAL A 309 21.93 -7.73 17.27
N VAL A 310 20.77 -7.13 17.06
CA VAL A 310 19.80 -6.96 18.16
C VAL A 310 19.00 -8.25 18.28
N VAL A 311 19.01 -8.88 19.45
CA VAL A 311 18.34 -10.16 19.74
C VAL A 311 17.39 -10.01 20.93
N SER A 312 16.56 -11.00 21.16
CA SER A 312 15.65 -11.08 22.30
C SER A 312 16.32 -11.70 23.53
N HIS A 313 15.57 -11.78 24.63
CA HIS A 313 16.05 -12.29 25.92
C HIS A 313 16.42 -13.77 25.91
#